data_AF-A0A957SFI9-F1
#
_entry.id   AF-A0A957SFI9-F1
#
_cell.length_a   1.000
_cell.length_b   1.000
_cell.length_c   1.000
_cell.angle_alpha   90.00
_cell.angle_beta   90.00
_cell.angle_gamma   90.00
#
_symmetry.space_group_name_H-M   'P 1'
#
loop_
_entity.id
_entity.type
_entity.pdbx_description
1 polymer ?
#
loop_
_entity_poly.entity_id
_entity_poly.type
_entity_poly.pdbx_seq_one_letter_code
_entity_poly.pdbx_strand_id
1 'polypeptide(L)'
;MTAVPVSKIELKPTRRRVETLQILGLIGPTALYLLLFFVFPLLIVFVYSFLKRGVYGQLVWEFNVLNYVRVFDTLYLSILWRSFVLALLNTLVCLVLAYPFAYYIARVENARTRNLLLVLIMVPFWTNFLIRTYAWRVILANDGPINLILLNTGLISQPLQLIFTNFAVVVGLVYGYLPFMVLPLYAAIERIDFSLMEAASDLYANGWQAFRKVL
;
A
#
# COMPACT_ATOMS: atom_id res chain seq x y z
N MET A 1 17.07 41.44 -70.28
CA MET A 1 16.18 41.30 -69.10
C MET A 1 15.92 39.81 -68.89
N THR A 2 16.80 39.14 -68.15
CA THR A 2 16.67 37.70 -67.84
C THR A 2 16.04 37.55 -66.46
N ALA A 3 14.89 36.89 -66.40
CA ALA A 3 14.18 36.60 -65.17
C ALA A 3 14.92 35.50 -64.38
N VAL A 4 15.25 35.78 -63.12
CA VAL A 4 15.74 34.77 -62.17
C VAL A 4 14.51 34.10 -61.52
N PRO A 5 14.39 32.77 -61.51
CA PRO A 5 13.27 32.09 -60.90
C PRO A 5 13.38 32.14 -59.37
N VAL A 6 12.33 32.61 -58.71
CA VAL A 6 12.21 32.59 -57.24
C VAL A 6 12.03 31.13 -56.80
N SER A 7 13.04 30.58 -56.14
CA SER A 7 12.97 29.25 -55.53
C SER A 7 11.95 29.26 -54.40
N LYS A 8 11.05 28.26 -54.40
CA LYS A 8 10.09 28.03 -53.31
C LYS A 8 10.87 27.69 -52.04
N ILE A 9 10.80 28.55 -51.03
CA ILE A 9 11.32 28.29 -49.69
C ILE A 9 10.39 27.27 -49.04
N GLU A 10 10.75 25.99 -49.08
CA GLU A 10 10.14 24.97 -48.23
C GLU A 10 10.56 25.20 -46.78
N LEU A 11 9.65 25.73 -45.97
CA LEU A 11 9.84 25.92 -44.54
C LEU A 11 9.93 24.56 -43.84
N LYS A 12 11.15 24.10 -43.55
CA LYS A 12 11.38 22.91 -42.71
C LYS A 12 10.78 23.16 -41.30
N PRO A 13 9.99 22.22 -40.75
CA PRO A 13 9.41 22.37 -39.42
C PRO A 13 10.53 22.56 -38.38
N THR A 14 10.37 23.57 -37.53
CA THR A 14 11.29 23.87 -36.43
C THR A 14 11.38 22.66 -35.49
N ARG A 15 12.60 22.21 -35.18
CA ARG A 15 12.92 20.98 -34.41
C ARG A 15 12.05 20.77 -33.15
N ARG A 16 11.69 21.86 -32.45
CA ARG A 16 10.77 21.90 -31.29
C ARG A 16 9.36 21.36 -31.56
N ARG A 17 8.81 21.59 -32.75
CA ARG A 17 7.43 21.17 -33.11
C ARG A 17 7.35 19.67 -33.33
N VAL A 18 8.41 19.09 -33.90
CA VAL A 18 8.56 17.64 -34.10
C VAL A 18 8.74 16.94 -32.75
N GLU A 19 9.56 17.50 -31.85
CA GLU A 19 9.71 16.98 -30.48
C GLU A 19 8.40 17.01 -29.69
N THR A 20 7.62 18.09 -29.78
CA THR A 20 6.33 18.19 -29.06
C THR A 20 5.30 17.19 -29.59
N LEU A 21 5.23 16.99 -30.91
CA LEU A 21 4.34 16.00 -31.52
C LEU A 21 4.77 14.56 -31.23
N GLN A 22 6.08 14.29 -31.14
CA GLN A 22 6.61 12.99 -30.74
C GLN A 22 6.30 12.70 -29.26
N ILE A 23 6.48 13.68 -28.38
CA ILE A 23 6.14 13.57 -26.95
C ILE A 23 4.63 13.37 -26.78
N LEU A 24 3.80 14.12 -27.49
CA LEU A 24 2.34 13.96 -27.50
C LEU A 24 1.91 12.61 -28.09
N GLY A 25 2.62 12.09 -29.10
CA GLY A 25 2.37 10.76 -29.64
C GLY A 25 2.74 9.64 -28.65
N LEU A 26 3.80 9.83 -27.86
CA LEU A 26 4.25 8.85 -26.87
C LEU A 26 3.37 8.84 -25.61
N ILE A 27 2.98 10.02 -25.12
CA ILE A 27 2.22 10.19 -23.86
C ILE A 27 0.71 10.20 -24.11
N GLY A 28 0.27 10.63 -25.30
CA GLY A 28 -1.13 10.84 -25.65
C GLY A 28 -2.04 9.64 -25.38
N PRO A 29 -1.71 8.41 -25.84
CA PRO A 29 -2.54 7.24 -25.59
C PRO A 29 -2.70 6.92 -24.09
N THR A 30 -1.61 6.99 -23.32
CA THR A 30 -1.62 6.75 -21.87
C THR A 30 -2.38 7.85 -21.13
N ALA A 31 -2.18 9.11 -21.49
CA ALA A 31 -2.89 10.24 -20.91
C ALA A 31 -4.39 10.18 -21.20
N LEU A 32 -4.77 9.84 -22.43
CA LEU A 32 -6.18 9.68 -22.81
C LEU A 32 -6.83 8.53 -22.02
N TYR A 33 -6.13 7.41 -21.86
CA TYR A 33 -6.60 6.29 -21.06
C TYR A 33 -6.84 6.68 -19.59
N LEU A 34 -5.86 7.35 -18.96
CA LEU A 34 -6.01 7.84 -17.58
C LEU A 34 -7.14 8.86 -17.46
N LEU A 35 -7.29 9.77 -18.43
CA LEU A 35 -8.36 10.76 -18.41
C LEU A 35 -9.73 10.07 -18.48
N LEU A 36 -9.91 9.14 -19.41
CA LEU A 36 -11.19 8.47 -19.65
C LEU A 36 -11.58 7.48 -18.54
N PHE A 37 -10.62 6.72 -18.00
CA PHE A 37 -10.92 5.63 -17.06
C PHE A 37 -10.61 5.95 -15.60
N PHE A 38 -9.88 7.01 -15.31
CA PHE A 38 -9.57 7.42 -13.93
C PHE A 38 -10.16 8.78 -13.60
N VAL A 39 -9.82 9.82 -14.39
CA VAL A 39 -10.26 11.19 -14.12
C VAL A 39 -11.77 11.33 -14.31
N PHE A 40 -12.32 10.77 -15.39
CA PHE A 40 -13.75 10.90 -15.68
C PHE A 40 -14.65 10.25 -14.61
N PRO A 41 -14.43 9.01 -14.14
CA PRO A 41 -15.18 8.46 -13.00
C PRO A 41 -15.01 9.26 -11.70
N LEU A 42 -13.81 9.80 -11.43
CA LEU A 42 -13.60 10.67 -10.27
C LEU A 42 -14.39 11.97 -10.36
N LEU A 43 -14.51 12.56 -11.55
CA LEU A 43 -15.36 13.74 -11.77
C LEU A 43 -16.84 13.41 -11.54
N ILE A 44 -17.31 12.22 -11.93
CA ILE A 44 -18.69 11.78 -11.63
C ILE A 44 -18.90 11.71 -10.11
N VAL A 45 -18.00 11.06 -9.36
CA VAL A 45 -18.08 10.98 -7.89
C VAL A 45 -18.00 12.37 -7.26
N PHE A 46 -17.16 13.25 -7.78
CA PHE A 46 -17.05 14.63 -7.34
C PHE A 46 -18.37 15.39 -7.52
N VAL A 47 -18.98 15.32 -8.70
CA VAL A 47 -20.31 15.91 -8.93
C VAL A 47 -21.33 15.31 -7.95
N TYR A 48 -21.36 13.98 -7.80
CA TYR A 48 -22.27 13.27 -6.89
C TYR A 48 -22.15 13.68 -5.43
N SER A 49 -20.97 14.11 -4.99
CA SER A 49 -20.79 14.60 -3.62
C SER A 49 -21.60 15.87 -3.30
N PHE A 50 -21.96 16.66 -4.33
CA PHE A 50 -22.83 17.83 -4.21
C PHE A 50 -24.32 17.51 -4.36
N LEU A 51 -24.71 16.29 -4.78
CA LEU A 51 -26.12 15.90 -4.91
C LEU A 51 -26.73 15.47 -3.56
N LYS A 52 -28.06 15.59 -3.42
CA LYS A 52 -28.78 15.03 -2.28
C LYS A 52 -29.13 13.56 -2.51
N ARG A 53 -29.05 12.78 -1.44
CA ARG A 53 -29.57 11.41 -1.39
C ARG A 53 -31.04 11.46 -0.96
N GLY A 54 -31.94 11.06 -1.85
CA GLY A 54 -33.37 10.90 -1.55
C GLY A 54 -33.64 9.72 -0.61
N VAL A 55 -34.86 9.65 -0.10
CA VAL A 55 -35.30 8.67 0.92
C VAL A 55 -35.07 7.21 0.48
N TYR A 56 -35.26 6.93 -0.81
CA TYR A 56 -35.06 5.60 -1.41
C TYR A 56 -33.65 5.40 -1.98
N GLY A 57 -32.69 6.28 -1.67
CA GLY A 57 -31.34 6.23 -2.21
C GLY A 57 -31.17 6.81 -3.62
N GLN A 58 -32.24 7.38 -4.20
CA GLN A 58 -32.20 8.09 -5.47
C GLN A 58 -31.35 9.37 -5.40
N LEU A 59 -30.67 9.71 -6.49
CA LEU A 59 -29.91 10.94 -6.62
C LEU A 59 -30.86 12.08 -6.99
N VAL A 60 -30.94 13.08 -6.12
CA VAL A 60 -31.72 14.31 -6.37
C VAL A 60 -30.74 15.40 -6.78
N TRP A 61 -30.92 15.95 -7.99
CA TRP A 61 -30.09 17.00 -8.60
C TRP A 61 -30.29 18.37 -7.93
N GLU A 62 -30.05 18.41 -6.63
CA GLU A 62 -30.04 19.60 -5.80
C GLU A 62 -28.65 19.80 -5.23
N PHE A 63 -28.07 20.98 -5.46
CA PHE A 63 -26.76 21.34 -4.94
C PHE A 63 -26.80 21.45 -3.40
N ASN A 64 -25.99 20.64 -2.72
CA ASN A 64 -25.99 20.54 -1.27
C ASN A 64 -24.57 20.40 -0.69
N VAL A 65 -24.09 21.48 -0.08
CA VAL A 65 -22.80 21.51 0.61
C VAL A 65 -22.88 20.89 2.02
N LEU A 66 -24.09 20.69 2.58
CA LEU A 66 -24.27 20.12 3.91
C LEU A 66 -23.78 18.66 4.00
N ASN A 67 -23.65 17.96 2.87
CA ASN A 67 -23.02 16.63 2.84
C ASN A 67 -21.60 16.64 3.41
N TYR A 68 -20.84 17.73 3.22
CA TYR A 68 -19.49 17.87 3.78
C TYR A 68 -19.52 18.17 5.28
N VAL A 69 -20.53 18.90 5.75
CA VAL A 69 -20.72 19.17 7.20
C VAL A 69 -21.05 17.87 7.94
N ARG A 70 -21.82 16.96 7.33
CA ARG A 70 -22.13 15.64 7.92
C ARG A 70 -20.90 14.81 8.27
N VAL A 71 -19.75 15.04 7.60
CA VAL A 71 -18.50 14.33 7.95
C VAL A 71 -18.10 14.60 9.40
N PHE A 72 -18.51 15.74 9.97
CA PHE A 72 -18.27 16.11 11.36
C PHE A 72 -19.32 15.56 12.34
N ASP A 73 -20.34 14.84 11.89
CA ASP A 73 -21.25 14.17 12.82
C ASP A 73 -20.48 13.10 13.61
N THR A 74 -20.86 12.92 14.87
CA THR A 74 -20.19 11.99 15.81
C THR A 74 -20.09 10.57 15.27
N LEU A 75 -21.10 10.11 14.53
CA LEU A 75 -21.09 8.79 13.89
C LEU A 75 -19.95 8.67 12.87
N TYR A 76 -19.83 9.59 11.91
CA TYR A 76 -18.79 9.52 10.88
C TYR A 76 -17.39 9.72 11.47
N LEU A 77 -17.24 10.67 12.39
CA LEU A 77 -15.99 10.87 13.13
C LEU A 77 -15.57 9.62 13.89
N SER A 78 -16.50 8.91 14.54
CA SER A 78 -16.20 7.66 15.26
C SER A 78 -15.70 6.55 14.33
N ILE A 79 -16.28 6.43 13.13
CA ILE A 79 -15.87 5.45 12.12
C ILE A 79 -14.48 5.83 11.58
N LEU A 80 -14.27 7.10 11.22
CA LEU A 80 -12.98 7.60 10.74
C LEU A 80 -11.88 7.41 11.78
N TRP A 81 -12.17 7.72 13.05
CA TRP A 81 -11.23 7.54 14.14
C TRP A 81 -10.89 6.06 14.34
N ARG A 82 -11.88 5.17 14.34
CA ARG A 82 -11.64 3.72 14.44
C ARG A 82 -10.80 3.20 13.28
N SER A 83 -11.08 3.62 12.05
CA SER A 83 -10.28 3.27 10.87
C SER A 83 -8.85 3.78 10.99
N PHE A 84 -8.66 5.02 11.46
CA PHE A 84 -7.33 5.60 11.68
C PHE A 84 -6.54 4.84 12.73
N VAL A 85 -7.14 4.54 13.88
CA VAL A 85 -6.50 3.77 14.96
C VAL A 85 -6.10 2.37 14.48
N LEU A 86 -6.99 1.68 13.76
CA LEU A 86 -6.70 0.35 13.21
C LEU A 86 -5.57 0.41 12.16
N ALA A 87 -5.58 1.41 11.28
CA ALA A 87 -4.54 1.60 10.28
C ALA A 87 -3.19 1.91 10.93
N LEU A 88 -3.15 2.80 11.92
CA LEU A 88 -1.94 3.15 12.65
C LEU A 88 -1.37 1.93 13.40
N LEU A 89 -2.23 1.22 14.14
CA LEU A 89 -1.83 0.01 14.86
C LEU A 89 -1.31 -1.06 13.90
N ASN A 90 -2.00 -1.30 12.78
CA ASN A 90 -1.54 -2.21 11.75
C ASN A 90 -0.16 -1.81 11.19
N THR A 91 0.03 -0.53 10.87
CA THR A 91 1.33 -0.02 10.38
C THR A 91 2.43 -0.24 11.40
N LEU A 92 2.20 0.04 12.68
CA LEU A 92 3.18 -0.16 13.74
C LEU A 92 3.52 -1.64 13.92
N VAL A 93 2.51 -2.52 13.98
CA VAL A 93 2.73 -3.97 14.12
C VAL A 93 3.48 -4.52 12.89
N CYS A 94 3.06 -4.14 11.68
CA CYS A 94 3.77 -4.50 10.45
C CYS A 94 5.21 -4.01 10.47
N LEU A 95 5.48 -2.77 10.90
CA LEU A 95 6.83 -2.23 10.97
C LEU A 95 7.69 -3.01 11.96
N VAL A 96 7.19 -3.23 13.19
CA VAL A 96 7.89 -3.96 14.25
C VAL A 96 8.22 -5.39 13.83
N LEU A 97 7.32 -6.06 13.09
CA LEU A 97 7.56 -7.41 12.58
C LEU A 97 8.44 -7.40 11.34
N ALA A 98 8.14 -6.56 10.35
CA ALA A 98 8.83 -6.55 9.06
C ALA A 98 10.29 -6.10 9.18
N TYR A 99 10.59 -5.18 10.09
CA TYR A 99 11.94 -4.64 10.26
C TYR A 99 12.99 -5.72 10.58
N PRO A 100 12.84 -6.55 11.63
CA PRO A 100 13.80 -7.61 11.92
C PRO A 100 13.88 -8.65 10.81
N PHE A 101 12.75 -8.99 10.15
CA PHE A 101 12.77 -9.89 8.99
C PHE A 101 13.56 -9.29 7.83
N ALA A 102 13.31 -8.03 7.46
CA ALA A 102 14.01 -7.34 6.38
C ALA A 102 15.50 -7.20 6.68
N TYR A 103 15.85 -6.84 7.91
CA TYR A 103 17.23 -6.74 8.36
C TYR A 103 17.97 -8.08 8.29
N TYR A 104 17.32 -9.16 8.75
CA TYR A 104 17.89 -10.50 8.67
C TYR A 104 18.13 -10.91 7.22
N ILE A 105 17.14 -10.73 6.33
CA ILE A 105 17.26 -11.08 4.92
C ILE A 105 18.35 -10.26 4.23
N ALA A 106 18.50 -8.98 4.56
CA ALA A 106 19.55 -8.11 4.01
C ALA A 106 20.97 -8.58 4.38
N ARG A 107 21.14 -9.25 5.53
CA ARG A 107 22.42 -9.82 5.97
C ARG A 107 22.74 -11.20 5.40
N VAL A 108 21.82 -11.82 4.66
CA VAL A 108 22.06 -13.14 4.06
C VAL A 108 22.97 -12.98 2.84
N GLU A 109 24.21 -13.45 2.95
CA GLU A 109 25.22 -13.41 1.87
C GLU A 109 24.83 -14.29 0.67
N ASN A 110 24.21 -15.45 0.92
CA ASN A 110 23.80 -16.36 -0.14
C ASN A 110 22.55 -15.85 -0.87
N ALA A 111 22.73 -15.36 -2.08
CA ALA A 111 21.65 -14.85 -2.93
C ALA A 111 20.49 -15.83 -3.14
N ARG A 112 20.74 -17.15 -3.21
CA ARG A 112 19.67 -18.15 -3.37
C ARG A 112 18.79 -18.20 -2.13
N THR A 113 19.40 -18.28 -0.94
CA THR A 113 18.69 -18.30 0.33
C THR A 113 17.89 -17.01 0.54
N ARG A 114 18.50 -15.87 0.23
CA ARG A 114 17.84 -14.56 0.30
C ARG A 114 16.61 -14.48 -0.59
N ASN A 115 16.73 -14.89 -1.85
CA ASN A 115 15.60 -14.92 -2.78
C ASN A 115 14.52 -15.90 -2.33
N LEU A 116 14.88 -17.06 -1.77
CA LEU A 116 13.92 -18.01 -1.20
C LEU A 116 13.14 -17.42 -0.02
N LEU A 117 13.81 -16.70 0.88
CA LEU A 117 13.16 -16.03 2.02
C LEU A 117 12.18 -14.94 1.55
N LEU A 118 12.60 -14.11 0.58
CA LEU A 118 11.72 -13.10 -0.03
C LEU A 118 10.50 -13.74 -0.70
N VAL A 119 10.71 -14.82 -1.46
CA VAL A 119 9.62 -15.58 -2.08
C VAL A 119 8.68 -16.12 -1.02
N LEU A 120 9.19 -16.73 0.06
CA LEU A 120 8.37 -17.30 1.14
C LEU A 120 7.46 -16.24 1.80
N ILE A 121 7.96 -15.01 1.97
CA ILE A 121 7.19 -13.88 2.46
C ILE A 121 6.12 -13.43 1.44
N MET A 122 6.41 -13.54 0.15
CA MET A 122 5.47 -13.20 -0.93
C MET A 122 4.48 -14.31 -1.29
N VAL A 123 4.73 -15.58 -0.95
CA VAL A 123 3.79 -16.70 -1.19
C VAL A 123 2.35 -16.38 -0.75
N PRO A 124 2.08 -15.85 0.46
CA PRO A 124 0.70 -15.54 0.87
C PRO A 124 0.03 -14.45 0.02
N PHE A 125 0.79 -13.64 -0.70
CA PHE A 125 0.28 -12.61 -1.61
C PHE A 125 -0.28 -13.20 -2.92
N TRP A 126 0.24 -14.34 -3.38
CA TRP A 126 -0.24 -14.99 -4.62
C TRP A 126 -1.59 -15.70 -4.46
N THR A 127 -2.10 -15.80 -3.23
CA THR A 127 -3.43 -16.36 -2.95
C THR A 127 -4.53 -15.31 -3.07
N ASN A 128 -5.74 -15.74 -3.42
CA ASN A 128 -6.89 -14.84 -3.51
C ASN A 128 -7.24 -14.25 -2.12
N PHE A 129 -7.43 -12.93 -2.08
CA PHE A 129 -7.73 -12.20 -0.84
C PHE A 129 -9.00 -12.70 -0.13
N LEU A 130 -10.06 -13.06 -0.87
CA LEU A 130 -11.30 -13.56 -0.29
C LEU A 130 -11.09 -14.93 0.36
N ILE A 131 -10.43 -15.87 -0.34
CA ILE A 131 -10.13 -17.21 0.18
C ILE A 131 -9.39 -17.11 1.51
N ARG A 132 -8.39 -16.25 1.56
CA ARG A 132 -7.55 -15.98 2.72
C ARG A 132 -8.32 -15.35 3.89
N THR A 133 -9.26 -14.45 3.58
CA THR A 133 -10.16 -13.86 4.57
C THR A 133 -11.10 -14.93 5.16
N TYR A 134 -11.60 -15.85 4.34
CA TYR A 134 -12.42 -16.97 4.81
C TYR A 134 -11.59 -17.96 5.64
N ALA A 135 -10.35 -18.26 5.24
CA ALA A 135 -9.46 -19.11 6.01
C ALA A 135 -9.21 -18.51 7.41
N TRP A 136 -8.89 -17.22 7.50
CA TRP A 136 -8.75 -16.55 8.80
C TRP A 136 -10.05 -16.51 9.61
N ARG A 137 -11.22 -16.40 8.96
CA ARG A 137 -12.52 -16.51 9.65
C ARG A 137 -12.68 -17.87 10.31
N VAL A 138 -12.33 -18.96 9.63
CA VAL A 138 -12.39 -20.33 10.18
C VAL A 138 -11.37 -20.51 11.30
N ILE A 139 -10.13 -20.02 11.10
CA ILE A 139 -9.05 -20.13 12.08
C ILE A 139 -9.39 -19.42 13.41
N LEU A 140 -9.99 -18.23 13.32
CA LEU A 140 -10.36 -17.37 14.46
C LEU A 140 -11.77 -17.62 14.99
N ALA A 141 -12.50 -18.59 14.44
CA ALA A 141 -13.83 -18.95 14.92
C ALA A 141 -13.77 -19.44 16.37
N ASN A 142 -14.91 -19.41 17.07
CA ASN A 142 -14.99 -19.85 18.46
C ASN A 142 -14.66 -21.35 18.59
N ASP A 143 -15.05 -22.14 17.60
CA ASP A 143 -14.74 -23.56 17.40
C ASP A 143 -13.51 -23.79 16.50
N GLY A 144 -12.78 -22.72 16.18
CA GLY A 144 -11.62 -22.75 15.31
C GLY A 144 -10.39 -23.41 15.95
N PRO A 145 -9.39 -23.78 15.13
CA PRO A 145 -8.16 -24.45 15.57
C PRO A 145 -7.41 -23.71 16.67
N ILE A 146 -7.41 -22.36 16.69
CA ILE A 146 -6.74 -21.60 17.74
C ILE A 146 -7.36 -21.88 19.10
N ASN A 147 -8.70 -21.78 19.21
CA ASN A 147 -9.39 -22.04 20.46
C ASN A 147 -9.28 -23.52 20.87
N LEU A 148 -9.35 -24.46 19.92
CA LEU A 148 -9.15 -25.88 20.19
C LEU A 148 -7.77 -26.17 20.80
N ILE A 149 -6.70 -25.59 20.24
CA ILE A 149 -5.34 -25.76 20.78
C ILE A 149 -5.21 -25.14 22.18
N LEU A 150 -5.76 -23.94 22.39
CA LEU A 150 -5.71 -23.25 23.69
C LEU A 150 -6.50 -23.99 24.79
N LEU A 151 -7.64 -24.58 24.44
CA LEU A 151 -8.43 -25.41 25.35
C LEU A 151 -7.70 -26.72 25.68
N ASN A 152 -7.14 -27.40 24.67
CA ASN A 152 -6.44 -28.67 24.85
C ASN A 152 -5.16 -28.52 25.68
N THR A 153 -4.50 -27.36 25.62
CA THR A 153 -3.32 -27.05 26.44
C THR A 153 -3.67 -26.60 27.86
N GLY A 154 -4.96 -26.44 28.19
CA GLY A 154 -5.42 -25.99 29.51
C GLY A 154 -5.15 -24.51 29.81
N LEU A 155 -4.70 -23.72 28.81
CA LEU A 155 -4.41 -22.30 28.97
C LEU A 155 -5.67 -21.44 29.16
N ILE A 156 -6.80 -21.90 28.62
CA ILE A 156 -8.12 -21.25 28.75
C ILE A 156 -9.18 -22.28 29.14
N SER A 157 -10.20 -21.85 29.88
CA SER A 157 -11.32 -22.70 30.30
C SER A 157 -12.53 -22.61 29.36
N GLN A 158 -12.60 -21.56 28.54
CA GLN A 158 -13.71 -21.29 27.63
C GLN A 158 -13.20 -20.61 26.35
N PRO A 159 -13.84 -20.82 25.18
CA PRO A 159 -13.39 -20.27 23.92
C PRO A 159 -13.31 -18.74 23.94
N LEU A 160 -12.22 -18.19 23.39
CA LEU A 160 -12.07 -16.75 23.22
C LEU A 160 -12.85 -16.29 21.99
N GLN A 161 -13.62 -15.20 22.14
CA GLN A 161 -14.29 -14.55 21.02
C GLN A 161 -13.27 -13.75 20.20
N LEU A 162 -12.55 -14.42 19.32
CA LEU A 162 -11.54 -13.79 18.45
C LEU A 162 -12.18 -13.20 17.20
N ILE A 163 -13.09 -13.93 16.57
CA ILE A 163 -13.80 -13.48 15.37
C ILE A 163 -14.76 -12.31 15.67
N PHE A 164 -14.95 -11.42 14.69
CA PHE A 164 -15.74 -10.19 14.78
C PHE A 164 -15.22 -9.13 15.78
N THR A 165 -13.95 -9.23 16.18
CA THR A 165 -13.29 -8.24 17.02
C THR A 165 -12.29 -7.38 16.24
N ASN A 166 -11.84 -6.28 16.84
CA ASN A 166 -10.73 -5.48 16.29
C ASN A 166 -9.43 -6.31 16.18
N PHE A 167 -9.23 -7.30 17.05
CA PHE A 167 -8.07 -8.19 16.98
C PHE A 167 -8.05 -8.98 15.66
N ALA A 168 -9.17 -9.60 15.28
CA ALA A 168 -9.28 -10.32 14.01
C ALA A 168 -9.02 -9.40 12.80
N VAL A 169 -9.50 -8.16 12.85
CA VAL A 169 -9.23 -7.16 11.80
C VAL A 169 -7.73 -6.87 11.70
N VAL A 170 -7.06 -6.60 12.82
CA VAL A 170 -5.62 -6.34 12.86
C VAL A 170 -4.83 -7.54 12.34
N VAL A 171 -5.15 -8.77 12.77
CA VAL A 171 -4.47 -9.99 12.29
C VAL A 171 -4.61 -10.14 10.77
N GLY A 172 -5.82 -9.95 10.23
CA GLY A 172 -6.05 -10.02 8.79
C GLY A 172 -5.31 -8.94 8.00
N LEU A 173 -5.27 -7.70 8.53
CA LEU A 173 -4.52 -6.60 7.93
C LEU A 173 -3.00 -6.86 7.97
N VAL A 174 -2.46 -7.29 9.11
CA VAL A 174 -1.03 -7.57 9.28
C VAL A 174 -0.62 -8.67 8.30
N TYR A 175 -1.34 -9.78 8.27
CA TYR A 175 -1.09 -10.86 7.31
C TYR A 175 -1.10 -10.35 5.86
N GLY A 176 -2.03 -9.44 5.53
CA GLY A 176 -2.18 -8.93 4.17
C GLY A 176 -1.14 -7.91 3.73
N TYR A 177 -0.65 -7.09 4.66
CA TYR A 177 0.25 -5.97 4.37
C TYR A 177 1.70 -6.21 4.74
N LEU A 178 2.01 -7.25 5.54
CA LEU A 178 3.38 -7.56 5.95
C LEU A 178 4.34 -7.73 4.76
N PRO A 179 4.00 -8.44 3.66
CA PRO A 179 4.90 -8.55 2.50
C PRO A 179 5.21 -7.19 1.88
N PHE A 180 4.22 -6.29 1.81
CA PHE A 180 4.38 -4.95 1.28
C PHE A 180 5.20 -4.02 2.17
N MET A 181 5.27 -4.30 3.48
CA MET A 181 6.16 -3.59 4.40
C MET A 181 7.60 -4.12 4.32
N VAL A 182 7.78 -5.44 4.20
CA VAL A 182 9.11 -6.08 4.17
C VAL A 182 9.90 -5.67 2.93
N LEU A 183 9.31 -5.69 1.73
CA LEU A 183 10.03 -5.44 0.48
C LEU A 183 10.73 -4.07 0.41
N PRO A 184 10.07 -2.92 0.66
CA PRO A 184 10.74 -1.63 0.64
C PRO A 184 11.77 -1.48 1.76
N LEU A 185 11.52 -2.03 2.96
CA LEU A 185 12.50 -2.03 4.05
C LEU A 185 13.75 -2.81 3.66
N TYR A 186 13.58 -4.01 3.11
CA TYR A 186 14.69 -4.82 2.61
C TYR A 186 15.48 -4.09 1.53
N ALA A 187 14.80 -3.50 0.53
CA ALA A 187 15.45 -2.77 -0.56
C ALA A 187 16.23 -1.53 -0.08
N ALA A 188 15.80 -0.92 1.03
CA ALA A 188 16.53 0.16 1.68
C ALA A 188 17.73 -0.36 2.49
N ILE A 189 17.55 -1.40 3.29
CA ILE A 189 18.58 -1.96 4.19
C ILE A 189 19.68 -2.68 3.40
N GLU A 190 19.37 -3.39 2.31
CA GLU A 190 20.38 -4.07 1.47
C GLU A 190 21.41 -3.10 0.89
N ARG A 191 21.04 -1.83 0.71
CA ARG A 191 21.96 -0.79 0.19
C ARG A 191 22.94 -0.26 1.24
N ILE A 192 22.78 -0.65 2.50
CA ILE A 192 23.63 -0.19 3.60
C ILE A 192 24.92 -1.00 3.55
N ASP A 193 26.06 -0.30 3.61
CA ASP A 193 27.35 -0.94 3.72
C ASP A 193 27.53 -1.50 5.14
N PHE A 194 27.41 -2.82 5.28
CA PHE A 194 27.52 -3.51 6.56
C PHE A 194 28.92 -3.39 7.18
N SER A 195 29.96 -3.05 6.40
CA SER A 195 31.30 -2.78 6.93
C SER A 195 31.32 -1.56 7.87
N LEU A 196 30.39 -0.61 7.71
CA LEU A 196 30.24 0.52 8.64
C LEU A 196 29.78 0.07 10.02
N MET A 197 28.98 -1.00 10.11
CA MET A 197 28.58 -1.57 11.39
C MET A 197 29.72 -2.37 12.04
N GLU A 198 30.57 -3.02 11.23
CA GLU A 198 31.79 -3.68 11.71
C GLU A 198 32.77 -2.64 12.28
N ALA A 199 33.02 -1.55 11.55
CA ALA A 199 33.87 -0.45 12.01
C ALA A 199 33.34 0.24 13.28
N ALA A 200 32.02 0.39 13.42
CA ALA A 200 31.42 0.89 14.65
C ALA A 200 31.67 -0.08 15.83
N SER A 201 31.60 -1.38 15.57
CA SER A 201 31.87 -2.42 16.57
C SER A 201 33.34 -2.42 17.00
N ASP A 202 34.26 -2.17 16.07
CA ASP A 202 35.70 -1.98 16.35
C ASP A 202 35.96 -0.75 17.24
N LEU A 203 35.14 0.29 17.11
CA LEU A 203 35.13 1.47 17.98
C LEU A 203 34.38 1.26 19.30
N TYR A 204 34.20 0.01 19.74
CA TYR A 204 33.49 -0.37 20.97
C TYR A 204 31.99 0.00 21.00
N ALA A 205 31.37 0.31 19.85
CA ALA A 205 29.93 0.49 19.79
C ALA A 205 29.23 -0.86 19.95
N ASN A 206 28.28 -0.95 20.86
CA ASN A 206 27.42 -2.14 20.96
C ASN A 206 26.42 -2.18 19.79
N GLY A 207 25.81 -3.35 19.52
CA GLY A 207 24.93 -3.53 18.36
C GLY A 207 23.77 -2.53 18.26
N TRP A 208 23.23 -2.07 19.40
CA TRP A 208 22.20 -1.03 19.43
C TRP A 208 22.73 0.37 19.13
N GLN A 209 23.94 0.69 19.58
CA GLN A 209 24.62 1.94 19.26
C GLN A 209 25.02 2.02 17.79
N ALA A 210 25.59 0.93 17.24
CA ALA A 210 25.91 0.83 15.82
C ALA A 210 24.63 0.98 14.98
N PHE A 211 23.58 0.28 15.36
CA PHE A 211 22.26 0.40 14.74
C PHE A 211 21.73 1.84 14.77
N ARG A 212 21.63 2.50 15.93
CA ARG A 212 21.02 3.83 16.03
C ARG A 212 21.84 4.97 15.42
N LYS A 213 23.17 4.82 15.35
CA LYS A 213 24.08 5.90 14.88
C LYS A 213 24.47 5.78 13.42
N VAL A 214 24.46 4.57 12.87
CA VAL A 214 24.91 4.29 11.49
C VAL A 214 23.74 3.98 10.56
N LEU A 215 22.65 3.43 11.11
CA LEU A 215 21.48 2.91 10.40
C LEU A 215 20.24 3.78 10.68
#